data_AF-A0A2S5NNN2-F1
#
_entry.id   AF-A0A2S5NNN2-F1
#
_cell.length_a   1.000
_cell.length_b   1.000
_cell.length_c   1.000
_cell.angle_alpha   90.00
_cell.angle_beta   90.00
_cell.angle_gamma   90.00
#
_symmetry.space_group_name_H-M   'P 1'
#
loop_
_entity.id
_entity.type
_entity.pdbx_description
1 polymer ?
#
loop_
_entity_poly.entity_id
_entity_poly.type
_entity_poly.pdbx_seq_one_letter_code
_entity_poly.pdbx_strand_id
1 'polypeptide(L)'
;MFSQLLQRFFKHIDSFLISCLLFTLLVGLFVLYSAAGQNLGRVSAQLINITVALSAMWVVANIQPQFLERIAPPIYALGVLLLISVALFGDISH
;
A
#
# COMPACT_ATOMS: atom_id res chain seq x y z
N MET A 1 -17.41 -26.29 2.71
CA MET A 1 -16.69 -25.87 1.48
C MET A 1 -16.43 -24.37 1.43
N PHE A 2 -17.36 -23.48 1.84
CA PHE A 2 -17.12 -22.02 1.95
C PHE A 2 -15.97 -21.65 2.91
N SER A 3 -15.81 -22.40 4.00
CA SER A 3 -14.77 -22.21 5.01
C SER A 3 -13.33 -22.44 4.51
N GLN A 4 -13.14 -23.27 3.47
CA GLN A 4 -11.80 -23.57 2.93
C GLN A 4 -11.31 -22.49 1.94
N LEU A 5 -12.23 -21.84 1.23
CA LEU A 5 -11.94 -20.67 0.40
C LEU A 5 -11.58 -19.47 1.28
N LEU A 6 -12.36 -19.22 2.34
CA LEU A 6 -12.07 -18.17 3.32
C LEU A 6 -10.72 -18.39 4.01
N GLN A 7 -10.40 -19.62 4.43
CA GLN A 7 -9.12 -19.93 5.08
C GLN A 7 -7.91 -19.74 4.17
N ARG A 8 -8.03 -19.90 2.86
CA ARG A 8 -6.90 -19.71 1.93
C ARG A 8 -6.64 -18.23 1.66
N PHE A 9 -7.70 -17.43 1.62
CA PHE A 9 -7.65 -15.96 1.56
C PHE A 9 -7.12 -15.33 2.85
N PHE A 10 -7.52 -15.85 4.03
CA PHE A 10 -7.08 -15.34 5.33
C PHE A 10 -5.77 -15.97 5.84
N LYS A 11 -5.27 -17.07 5.27
CA LYS A 11 -4.04 -17.72 5.77
C LYS A 11 -2.78 -16.86 5.62
N HIS A 12 -2.75 -15.97 4.63
CA HIS A 12 -1.59 -15.12 4.34
C HIS A 12 -1.68 -13.74 4.99
N ILE A 13 -2.80 -13.46 5.67
CA ILE A 13 -3.06 -12.18 6.31
C ILE A 13 -3.11 -12.43 7.82
N ASP A 14 -1.99 -12.13 8.49
CA ASP A 14 -1.89 -12.20 9.94
C ASP A 14 -2.78 -11.14 10.59
N SER A 15 -3.81 -11.60 11.30
CA SER A 15 -4.80 -10.75 11.98
C SER A 15 -4.14 -9.75 12.95
N PHE A 16 -3.04 -10.15 13.59
CA PHE A 16 -2.27 -9.27 14.47
C PHE A 16 -1.58 -8.13 13.71
N LEU A 17 -0.93 -8.44 12.58
CA LEU A 17 -0.25 -7.43 11.76
C LEU A 17 -1.25 -6.46 11.13
N ILE A 18 -2.39 -6.94 10.62
CA ILE A 18 -3.44 -6.05 10.12
C ILE A 18 -4.01 -5.16 11.23
N SER A 19 -4.22 -5.70 12.43
CA SER A 19 -4.72 -4.88 13.55
C SER A 19 -3.74 -3.77 13.90
N CYS A 20 -2.44 -4.08 13.96
CA CYS A 20 -1.38 -3.10 14.17
C CYS A 20 -1.34 -2.05 13.04
N LEU A 21 -1.43 -2.49 11.78
CA LEU A 21 -1.50 -1.60 10.62
C LEU A 21 -2.69 -0.63 10.71
N LEU A 22 -3.89 -1.15 10.97
CA LEU A 22 -5.10 -0.32 11.11
C LEU A 22 -4.97 0.66 12.28
N PHE A 23 -4.38 0.24 13.39
CA PHE A 23 -4.11 1.12 14.51
C PHE A 23 -3.17 2.27 14.11
N THR A 24 -2.07 1.97 13.42
CA THR A 24 -1.15 2.99 12.89
C THR A 24 -1.85 3.95 11.92
N LEU A 25 -2.70 3.43 11.02
CA LEU A 25 -3.46 4.24 10.08
C LEU A 25 -4.43 5.19 10.79
N LEU A 26 -5.12 4.73 11.84
CA LEU A 26 -6.02 5.55 12.65
C LEU A 26 -5.26 6.67 13.37
N VAL A 27 -4.13 6.34 14.00
CA VAL A 27 -3.27 7.34 14.65
C VAL A 27 -2.76 8.35 13.63
N GLY A 28 -2.29 7.91 12.46
CA GLY A 28 -1.84 8.77 11.38
C GLY A 28 -2.94 9.71 10.88
N LEU A 29 -4.18 9.22 10.76
CA LEU A 29 -5.33 10.03 10.39
C LEU A 29 -5.67 11.08 11.46
N PHE A 30 -5.54 10.72 12.73
CA PHE A 30 -5.76 11.62 13.86
C PHE A 30 -4.70 12.74 13.91
N VAL A 31 -3.43 12.37 13.71
CA VAL A 31 -2.31 13.32 13.60
C VAL A 31 -2.50 14.24 12.40
N LEU A 32 -2.90 13.70 11.24
CA LEU A 32 -3.17 14.50 10.06
C LEU A 32 -4.34 15.47 10.29
N TYR A 33 -5.43 15.01 10.91
CA TYR A 33 -6.57 15.86 11.24
C TYR A 33 -6.17 17.01 12.18
N SER A 34 -5.31 16.72 13.16
CA SER A 34 -4.77 17.71 14.10
C SER A 34 -3.84 18.70 13.40
N ALA A 35 -2.88 18.22 12.61
CA ALA A 35 -1.91 19.06 11.90
C ALA A 35 -2.53 19.87 10.75
N ALA A 36 -3.57 19.34 10.11
CA ALA A 36 -4.26 20.00 9.01
C ALA A 36 -5.31 21.02 9.48
N GLY A 37 -5.48 21.24 10.79
CA GLY A 37 -6.39 22.25 11.33
C GLY A 37 -7.85 22.02 10.93
N GLN A 38 -8.35 20.78 11.05
CA GLN A 38 -9.72 20.38 10.66
C GLN A 38 -10.03 20.46 9.16
N ASN A 39 -9.03 20.50 8.27
CA ASN A 39 -9.25 20.39 6.83
C ASN A 39 -9.75 18.99 6.45
N LEU A 40 -11.08 18.83 6.39
CA LEU A 40 -11.75 17.59 5.98
C LEU A 40 -11.30 17.12 4.58
N GLY A 41 -10.94 18.04 3.69
CA GLY A 41 -10.41 17.70 2.35
C GLY A 41 -9.10 16.92 2.37
N ARG A 42 -8.21 17.17 3.34
CA ARG A 42 -6.97 16.38 3.46
C ARG A 42 -7.22 15.01 4.07
N VAL A 43 -8.17 14.93 5.01
CA VAL A 43 -8.57 13.65 5.61
C VAL A 43 -9.27 12.76 4.60
N SER A 44 -10.17 13.31 3.77
CA SER A 44 -10.85 12.53 2.73
C SER A 44 -9.89 12.04 1.65
N ALA A 45 -8.94 12.87 1.21
CA ALA A 45 -7.88 12.45 0.30
C ALA A 45 -7.01 11.34 0.91
N GLN A 46 -6.65 11.45 2.19
CA GLN A 46 -5.90 10.42 2.88
C GLN A 46 -6.69 9.11 3.00
N LEU A 47 -7.99 9.18 3.28
CA LEU A 47 -8.86 7.99 3.29
C LEU A 47 -8.89 7.29 1.93
N ILE A 48 -8.98 8.05 0.83
CA ILE A 48 -8.93 7.48 -0.53
C ILE A 48 -7.58 6.78 -0.77
N ASN A 49 -6.47 7.43 -0.41
CA ASN A 49 -5.13 6.84 -0.52
C ASN A 49 -5.02 5.54 0.29
N ILE A 50 -5.56 5.53 1.52
CA ILE A 50 -5.58 4.33 2.37
C ILE A 50 -6.41 3.23 1.71
N THR A 51 -7.59 3.53 1.16
CA THR A 51 -8.43 2.54 0.47
C THR A 51 -7.72 1.95 -0.75
N VAL A 52 -7.04 2.78 -1.55
CA VAL A 52 -6.25 2.32 -2.70
C VAL A 52 -5.05 1.47 -2.26
N ALA A 53 -4.35 1.86 -1.20
CA ALA A 53 -3.23 1.10 -0.67
C ALA A 53 -3.66 -0.27 -0.11
N LEU A 54 -4.77 -0.31 0.64
CA LEU A 54 -5.32 -1.56 1.19
C LEU A 54 -5.83 -2.49 0.10
N SER A 55 -6.47 -1.95 -0.96
CA SER A 55 -6.92 -2.78 -2.09
C SER A 55 -5.72 -3.34 -2.86
N ALA A 56 -4.69 -2.54 -3.11
CA ALA A 56 -3.45 -3.00 -3.74
C ALA A 56 -2.75 -4.07 -2.90
N MET A 57 -2.61 -3.86 -1.58
CA MET A 57 -2.05 -4.85 -0.65
C MET A 57 -2.83 -6.17 -0.74
N TRP A 58 -4.16 -6.11 -0.73
CA TRP A 58 -5.00 -7.30 -0.82
C TRP A 58 -4.80 -8.02 -2.15
N VAL A 59 -4.79 -7.31 -3.28
CA VAL A 59 -4.52 -7.92 -4.60
C VAL A 59 -3.18 -8.65 -4.58
N VAL A 60 -2.11 -7.99 -4.12
CA VAL A 60 -0.76 -8.58 -4.07
C VAL A 60 -0.68 -9.76 -3.11
N ALA A 61 -1.33 -9.70 -1.96
CA ALA A 61 -1.36 -10.78 -0.97
C ALA A 61 -2.02 -12.07 -1.49
N ASN A 62 -2.89 -11.98 -2.49
CA ASN A 62 -3.50 -13.15 -3.13
C ASN A 62 -2.61 -13.79 -4.21
N ILE A 63 -1.54 -13.14 -4.63
CA ILE A 63 -0.65 -13.65 -5.66
C ILE A 63 0.33 -14.66 -5.03
N GLN A 64 0.54 -15.78 -5.71
CA GLN A 64 1.45 -16.82 -5.23
C GLN A 64 2.89 -16.29 -5.16
N PRO A 65 3.66 -16.58 -4.08
CA PRO A 65 5.02 -16.07 -3.90
C PRO A 65 5.96 -16.37 -5.07
N GLN A 66 5.83 -17.55 -5.69
CA GLN A 66 6.60 -17.95 -6.87
C GLN A 66 6.43 -17.01 -8.08
N PHE A 67 5.26 -16.39 -8.24
CA PHE A 67 5.01 -15.44 -9.32
C PHE A 67 5.64 -14.08 -9.02
N LEU A 68 5.61 -13.65 -7.75
CA LEU A 68 6.31 -12.46 -7.29
C LEU A 68 7.81 -12.57 -7.52
N GLU A 69 8.42 -13.72 -7.20
CA GLU A 69 9.85 -13.95 -7.38
C GLU A 69 10.26 -13.88 -8.85
N ARG A 70 9.45 -14.42 -9.76
CA ARG A 70 9.73 -14.37 -11.21
C ARG A 70 9.58 -12.97 -11.80
N ILE A 71 8.71 -12.13 -11.24
CA ILE A 71 8.47 -10.75 -11.68
C ILE A 71 9.40 -9.75 -10.96
N ALA A 72 10.02 -10.13 -9.84
CA ALA A 72 10.93 -9.26 -9.10
C ALA A 72 12.10 -8.71 -9.97
N PRO A 73 12.81 -9.52 -10.78
CA PRO A 73 13.88 -9.01 -11.65
C PRO A 73 13.42 -7.95 -12.67
N PRO A 74 12.36 -8.18 -13.48
CA PRO A 74 11.92 -7.16 -14.44
C PRO A 74 11.35 -5.91 -13.77
N ILE A 75 10.62 -6.03 -12.64
CA ILE A 75 10.15 -4.86 -11.88
C ILE A 75 11.32 -4.07 -11.32
N TYR A 76 12.36 -4.72 -10.80
CA TYR A 76 13.54 -4.06 -10.29
C TYR A 76 14.25 -3.27 -11.39
N ALA A 77 14.48 -3.90 -12.55
CA ALA A 77 15.08 -3.23 -13.70
C ALA A 77 14.27 -2.02 -14.16
N LEU A 78 12.94 -2.14 -14.19
CA LEU A 78 12.03 -1.04 -14.49
C LEU A 78 12.16 0.09 -13.45
N GLY A 79 12.21 -0.23 -12.16
CA GLY A 79 12.40 0.77 -11.09
C GLY A 79 13.73 1.51 -11.21
N VAL A 80 14.82 0.81 -11.51
CA VAL A 80 16.14 1.42 -11.77
C VAL A 80 16.09 2.34 -12.99
N LEU A 81 15.41 1.91 -14.06
CA LEU A 81 15.22 2.72 -15.24
C LEU A 81 14.45 4.01 -14.90
N LEU A 82 13.35 3.93 -14.13
CA LEU A 82 12.62 5.10 -13.65
C LEU A 82 13.49 6.04 -12.80
N LEU A 83 14.36 5.49 -11.94
CA LEU A 83 15.30 6.29 -11.14
C LEU A 83 16.32 7.02 -12.01
N ILE A 84 16.86 6.36 -13.05
CA ILE A 84 17.75 7.00 -14.01
C ILE A 84 17.02 8.08 -14.79
N SER A 85 15.81 7.79 -15.27
CA SER A 85 14.99 8.75 -16.02
C SER A 85 14.70 10.00 -15.21
N VAL A 86 14.28 9.87 -13.94
CA VAL A 86 14.01 11.04 -13.09
C VAL A 86 15.29 11.79 -12.71
N ALA A 87 16.44 11.11 -12.61
CA ALA A 87 17.70 11.79 -12.33
C ALA A 87 18.19 12.64 -13.52
N LEU A 88 17.87 12.23 -14.76
CA LEU A 88 18.27 12.95 -15.97
C LEU A 88 17.26 14.00 -16.43
N PHE A 89 15.96 13.71 -16.27
CA PHE A 89 14.85 14.52 -16.80
C PHE A 89 13.89 15.03 -15.72
N GLY A 90 14.21 14.83 -14.44
CA GLY A 90 13.38 15.31 -13.35
C GLY A 90 13.50 16.82 -13.20
N ASP A 91 12.38 17.52 -13.41
CA ASP A 91 12.31 18.95 -13.14
C ASP A 91 12.25 19.19 -11.63
N ILE A 92 13.29 19.84 -11.11
CA ILE A 92 13.30 20.41 -9.76
C ILE A 92 12.73 21.83 -9.91
N SER A 93 11.41 21.93 -10.05
CA SER A 93 10.74 23.23 -10.00
C SER A 93 10.75 23.72 -8.55
N HIS A 94 11.58 24.73 -8.29
CA HIS A 94 11.79 25.35 -6.99
C HIS A 94 10.72 26.37 -6.63
#